data_AF-A0A644XR79-F1
#
_entry.id   AF-A0A644XR79-F1
#
_cell.length_a   1.000
_cell.length_b   1.000
_cell.length_c   1.000
_cell.angle_alpha   90.00
_cell.angle_beta   90.00
_cell.angle_gamma   90.00
#
_symmetry.space_group_name_H-M   'P 1'
#
loop_
_entity.id
_entity.type
_entity.pdbx_description
1 polymer ?
#
loop_
_entity_poly.entity_id
_entity_poly.type
_entity_poly.pdbx_seq_one_letter_code
_entity_poly.pdbx_strand_id
1 'polypeptide(L)' 'MAGNYRTVQGDAWDAIAYRLWGKEHLMHFIMEANPAYMDVLSFPAGVELVVPDLPAAARTAKKAELPPWM' A
#
# COMPACT_ATOMS: atom_id res chain seq x y z
N MET A 1 9.47 -5.99 -5.97
CA MET A 1 10.54 -4.98 -5.88
C MET A 1 10.27 -4.18 -4.64
N ALA A 2 11.17 -4.25 -3.66
CA ALA A 2 11.32 -3.20 -2.66
C ALA A 2 11.62 -1.89 -3.40
N GLY A 3 10.93 -0.82 -3.03
CA GLY A 3 11.04 0.48 -3.68
C GLY A 3 10.60 1.61 -2.76
N ASN A 4 10.58 2.83 -3.29
CA ASN A 4 10.09 3.99 -2.56
C ASN A 4 8.77 4.46 -3.19
N TYR A 5 7.81 4.81 -2.34
CA TYR A 5 6.59 5.48 -2.77
C TYR A 5 6.64 6.94 -2.32
N ARG A 6 6.38 7.85 -3.25
CA ARG A 6 6.24 9.27 -2.93
C ARG A 6 4.76 9.60 -2.78
N THR A 7 4.37 10.02 -1.58
CA THR A 7 2.98 10.35 -1.25
C THR A 7 2.47 11.54 -2.04
N VAL A 8 1.18 11.56 -2.31
CA VAL A 8 0.44 12.74 -2.76
C VAL A 8 -0.45 13.27 -1.63
N GLN A 9 -0.94 14.49 -1.78
CA GLN A 9 -1.73 15.15 -0.74
C GLN A 9 -3.00 14.35 -0.47
N GLY A 10 -3.23 14.01 0.81
CA GLY A 10 -4.43 13.29 1.23
C GLY A 10 -4.30 11.77 1.14
N ASP A 11 -3.13 11.24 0.76
CA ASP A 11 -2.90 9.80 0.78
C ASP A 11 -3.06 9.23 2.20
N ALA A 12 -3.63 8.04 2.28
CA ALA A 12 -3.72 7.24 3.49
C ALA A 12 -3.06 5.88 3.25
N TRP A 13 -2.70 5.19 4.33
CA TRP A 13 -1.95 3.94 4.26
C TRP A 13 -2.63 2.85 3.44
N ASP A 14 -3.94 2.69 3.59
CA ASP A 14 -4.82 1.79 2.84
C ASP A 14 -4.83 2.13 1.35
N ALA A 15 -4.99 3.41 1.01
CA ALA A 15 -4.98 3.89 -0.37
C ALA A 15 -3.64 3.64 -1.07
N ILE A 16 -2.52 3.84 -0.36
CA ILE A 16 -1.17 3.56 -0.87
C ILE A 16 -1.02 2.05 -1.11
N ALA A 17 -1.41 1.21 -0.14
CA ALA A 17 -1.35 -0.25 -0.28
C ALA A 17 -2.23 -0.76 -1.44
N TYR A 18 -3.41 -0.19 -1.65
CA TYR A 18 -4.26 -0.50 -2.79
C TYR A 18 -3.62 -0.13 -4.12
N ARG A 19 -3.01 1.06 -4.23
CA ARG A 19 -2.32 1.50 -5.46
C ARG A 19 -1.11 0.61 -5.78
N LEU A 20 -0.36 0.18 -4.77
CA LEU A 20 0.84 -0.63 -4.95
C LEU A 20 0.52 -2.10 -5.20
N TRP A 21 -0.47 -2.66 -4.50
CA TRP A 21 -0.69 -4.10 -4.41
C TRP A 21 -2.12 -4.55 -4.71
N GLY A 22 -3.04 -3.63 -4.99
CA GLY A 22 -4.47 -3.91 -5.19
C GLY A 22 -5.20 -4.35 -3.92
N LYS A 23 -4.58 -4.20 -2.75
CA LYS A 23 -5.07 -4.71 -1.46
C LYS A 23 -4.81 -3.71 -0.33
N GLU A 24 -5.86 -3.09 0.15
CA GLU A 24 -5.83 -2.08 1.23
C GLU A 24 -5.32 -2.66 2.56
N HIS A 25 -5.73 -3.88 2.92
CA HIS A 25 -5.37 -4.53 4.19
C HIS A 25 -3.86 -4.81 4.36
N LEU A 26 -3.07 -4.73 3.28
CA LEU A 26 -1.63 -4.92 3.31
C LEU A 26 -0.88 -3.67 3.81
N MET A 27 -1.58 -2.59 4.12
CA MET A 27 -0.99 -1.34 4.61
C MET A 27 -0.07 -1.49 5.82
N HIS A 28 -0.33 -2.47 6.69
CA HIS A 28 0.49 -2.76 7.86
C HIS A 28 1.97 -3.03 7.48
N PHE A 29 2.25 -3.64 6.33
CA PHE A 29 3.62 -3.84 5.85
C PHE A 29 4.33 -2.51 5.59
N ILE A 30 3.61 -1.52 5.05
CA ILE A 30 4.17 -0.18 4.80
C ILE A 30 4.37 0.54 6.14
N MET A 31 3.42 0.42 7.08
CA MET A 31 3.54 1.02 8.41
C MET A 31 4.73 0.47 9.20
N GLU A 32 4.91 -0.86 9.21
CA GLU A 32 6.03 -1.53 9.88
C GLU A 32 7.39 -1.13 9.31
N ALA A 33 7.46 -0.90 7.99
CA ALA A 33 8.68 -0.41 7.34
C ALA A 33 8.96 1.09 7.60
N ASN A 34 7.97 1.85 8.07
CA ASN A 34 8.03 3.30 8.24
C ASN A 34 7.53 3.75 9.63
N PRO A 35 8.17 3.30 10.73
CA PRO A 35 7.69 3.56 12.08
C PRO A 35 7.65 5.07 12.44
N ALA A 36 8.48 5.88 11.79
CA ALA A 36 8.51 7.33 11.98
C ALA A 36 7.20 8.04 11.58
N TYR A 37 6.36 7.40 10.76
CA TYR A 37 5.11 7.99 10.26
C TYR A 37 3.85 7.31 10.82
N MET A 38 3.96 6.44 11.83
CA MET A 38 2.82 5.69 12.37
C MET A 38 1.68 6.58 12.89
N ASP A 39 2.01 7.78 13.39
CA ASP A 39 1.02 8.75 13.88
C ASP A 39 0.37 9.58 12.75
N VAL A 40 0.78 9.37 11.50
CA VAL A 40 0.25 10.07 10.34
C VAL A 40 -0.97 9.33 9.80
N LEU A 41 -2.15 9.93 10.00
CA LEU A 41 -3.41 9.41 9.44
C LEU A 41 -3.57 9.77 7.95
N SER A 42 -3.11 10.96 7.55
CA SER A 42 -3.17 11.46 6.18
C SER A 42 -1.86 12.15 5.83
N PHE A 43 -1.25 11.71 4.73
CA PHE A 43 0.06 12.15 4.32
C PHE A 43 -0.01 13.50 3.58
N PRO A 44 0.92 14.42 3.88
CA PRO A 44 1.18 15.53 2.98
C PRO A 44 1.82 15.02 1.68
N ALA A 45 1.75 15.82 0.62
CA ALA A 45 2.43 15.47 -0.63
C ALA A 45 3.96 15.51 -0.46
N GLY A 46 4.63 14.52 -1.05
CA GLY A 46 6.08 14.50 -1.19
C GLY A 46 6.85 13.78 -0.08
N VAL A 47 6.18 13.05 0.81
CA VAL A 47 6.85 12.15 1.76
C VAL A 47 7.29 10.90 1.03
N GLU A 48 8.51 10.44 1.28
CA GLU A 48 8.97 9.15 0.77
C GLU A 48 8.76 8.06 1.81
N LEU A 49 8.00 7.03 1.43
CA LEU A 49 7.77 5.83 2.24
C LEU A 49 8.51 4.65 1.62
N VAL A 50 9.15 3.86 2.49
CA VAL A 50 9.78 2.60 2.12
C VAL A 50 8.69 1.57 1.86
N VAL A 51 8.69 0.96 0.68
CA VAL A 51 7.77 -0.12 0.30
C VAL A 51 8.52 -1.44 0.39
N PRO A 52 8.24 -2.29 1.40
CA PRO A 52 8.89 -3.59 1.51
C PRO A 52 8.37 -4.56 0.44
N ASP A 53 9.17 -5.60 0.16
CA ASP A 53 8.71 -6.69 -0.69
C ASP A 53 7.72 -7.58 0.06
N LEU A 54 6.50 -7.69 -0.47
CA LEU A 54 5.48 -8.57 0.12
C LEU A 54 5.89 -10.05 0.03
N PRO A 55 5.63 -10.85 1.07
CA PRO A 55 5.79 -12.30 1.02
C PRO A 55 4.89 -12.90 -0.06
N ALA A 56 5.33 -14.00 -0.68
CA ALA A 56 4.63 -14.62 -1.81
C ALA A 56 3.15 -14.97 -1.50
N ALA A 57 2.84 -15.31 -0.25
CA ALA A 57 1.49 -15.58 0.23
C ALA A 57 0.56 -14.34 0.20
N ALA A 58 1.11 -13.12 0.34
CA ALA A 58 0.33 -11.88 0.27
C ALA A 58 0.11 -11.40 -1.17
N ARG A 59 1.01 -11.79 -2.10
CA ARG A 59 1.00 -11.40 -3.52
C ARG A 59 -0.09 -12.05 -4.37
N THR A 60 -0.81 -13.05 -3.88
CA THR A 60 -1.97 -13.64 -4.57
C THR A 60 -3.13 -12.66 -4.59
N ALA A 61 -3.03 -11.63 -5.43
CA ALA A 61 -4.18 -11.01 -6.04
C ALA A 61 -4.76 -12.07 -6.97
N LYS A 62 -5.72 -12.87 -6.47
CA LYS A 62 -6.73 -13.37 -7.40
C LYS A 62 -7.34 -12.11 -7.99
N LYS A 63 -7.07 -11.86 -9.27
CA LYS A 63 -7.97 -11.12 -10.15
C LYS A 63 -9.35 -11.65 -9.74
N ALA A 64 -10.18 -10.81 -9.12
CA ALA A 64 -11.56 -11.18 -8.94
C ALA A 64 -12.06 -11.42 -10.36
N GLU A 65 -12.19 -12.68 -10.74
CA GLU A 65 -12.89 -13.08 -11.94
C GLU A 65 -14.30 -12.57 -11.68
N LEU A 66 -14.57 -11.38 -12.22
CA LEU A 66 -15.89 -10.80 -12.19
C LEU A 66 -16.82 -11.86 -12.79
N PRO A 67 -17.97 -12.12 -12.15
CA PRO A 67 -18.92 -13.09 -12.69
C PRO A 67 -19.27 -12.72 -14.14
N PRO A 68 -19.55 -13.71 -15.00
CA PRO A 68 -19.57 -13.58 -16.48
C PRO A 68 -20.73 -12.73 -17.05
N TRP A 69 -21.40 -11.93 -16.22
CA TRP A 69 -22.59 -11.15 -16.56
C TRP A 69 -22.36 -9.63 -16.49
N MET A 70 -21.09 -9.19 -16.53
CA MET A 70 -20.70 -7.78 -16.65
C MET A 70 -19.91 -7.55 -17.93
#